data_AF-A0A8J7WBD7-F1
#
_entry.id   AF-A0A8J7WBD7-F1
#
_cell.length_a   1.000
_cell.length_b   1.000
_cell.length_c   1.000
_cell.angle_alpha   90.00
_cell.angle_beta   90.00
_cell.angle_gamma   90.00
#
_symmetry.space_group_name_H-M   'P 1'
#
loop_
_entity.id
_entity.type
_entity.pdbx_description
1 polymer ?
#
loop_
_entity_poly.entity_id
_entity_poly.type
_entity_poly.pdbx_seq_one_letter_code
_entity_poly.pdbx_strand_id
1 'polypeptide(L)'
;MKPDPSHSPLRRLQRAMEAHVYRKTLRDLVNRLRHGARAPLSDMAIYPRPRDVTHALVAPKGGQRLRRQHSGLVLGGAWDRNRIAVENDIKLASCRMRWVEGADWAETPIYRRQLEEIAQGRAPDDCRSREDMDRRFAMLDRVFAETKARGRMLDMEELPEFHYRRAHGATLIHVGRDGACLRGGGGAHRFAIAHILDLPEMPAQLGVVHPDAIRDGHLERLGRSSLRRDPAGAAQASPSA
;
A
#
# COMPACT_ATOMS: atom_id res chain seq x y z
N MET A 1 -26.55 26.17 -0.68
CA MET A 1 -25.77 24.94 -0.97
C MET A 1 -24.29 25.28 -0.74
N LYS A 2 -23.69 24.87 0.39
CA LYS A 2 -22.28 25.13 0.66
C LYS A 2 -21.44 24.13 -0.17
N PRO A 3 -20.39 24.56 -0.88
CA PRO A 3 -19.53 23.63 -1.61
C PRO A 3 -18.85 22.68 -0.63
N ASP A 4 -18.86 21.39 -0.97
CA ASP A 4 -18.15 20.33 -0.24
C ASP A 4 -16.64 20.66 -0.18
N PRO A 5 -16.03 20.74 1.02
CA PRO A 5 -14.61 21.03 1.19
C PRO A 5 -13.67 19.98 0.56
N SER A 6 -14.19 18.85 0.05
CA SER A 6 -13.44 17.83 -0.70
C SER A 6 -12.92 18.30 -2.08
N HIS A 7 -13.37 19.45 -2.59
CA HIS A 7 -13.14 19.85 -3.98
C HIS A 7 -12.23 21.06 -4.24
N SER A 8 -11.44 21.52 -3.26
CA SER A 8 -10.54 22.66 -3.47
C SER A 8 -9.45 22.37 -4.53
N PRO A 9 -9.39 23.13 -5.65
CA PRO A 9 -8.37 22.95 -6.69
C PRO A 9 -6.95 23.22 -6.19
N LEU A 10 -6.79 24.13 -5.22
CA LEU A 10 -5.50 24.43 -4.57
C LEU A 10 -4.98 23.24 -3.76
N ARG A 11 -5.84 22.52 -3.04
CA ARG A 11 -5.45 21.30 -2.31
C ARG A 11 -5.08 20.16 -3.25
N ARG A 12 -5.75 20.05 -4.41
CA ARG A 12 -5.38 19.07 -5.45
C ARG A 12 -4.02 19.38 -6.05
N LEU A 13 -3.74 20.64 -6.35
CA LEU A 13 -2.45 21.08 -6.88
C LEU A 13 -1.32 20.86 -5.87
N GLN A 14 -1.54 21.24 -4.61
CA GLN A 14 -0.60 21.01 -3.52
C GLN A 14 -0.28 19.51 -3.35
N ARG A 15 -1.29 18.65 -3.31
CA ARG A 15 -1.12 17.18 -3.21
C ARG A 15 -0.43 16.59 -4.45
N ALA A 16 -0.68 17.13 -5.65
CA ALA A 16 0.00 16.71 -6.87
C ALA A 16 1.50 17.11 -6.87
N MET A 17 1.84 18.27 -6.30
CA MET A 17 3.23 18.68 -6.08
C MET A 17 3.91 17.83 -5.00
N GLU A 18 3.24 17.57 -3.88
CA GLU A 18 3.67 16.65 -2.80
C GLU A 18 3.93 15.23 -3.35
N ALA A 19 3.09 14.77 -4.29
CA ALA A 19 3.25 13.47 -4.95
C ALA A 19 4.36 13.45 -6.04
N HIS A 20 5.05 14.57 -6.28
CA HIS A 20 6.13 14.72 -7.27
C HIS A 20 5.73 14.29 -8.69
N VAL A 21 4.48 14.59 -9.08
CA VAL A 21 3.86 14.09 -10.32
C VAL A 21 4.67 14.42 -11.57
N TYR A 22 5.29 15.60 -11.67
CA TYR A 22 6.10 15.98 -12.84
C TYR A 22 7.31 15.05 -13.04
N ARG A 23 8.11 14.82 -11.99
CA ARG A 23 9.27 13.90 -12.02
C ARG A 23 8.85 12.47 -12.34
N LYS A 24 7.69 12.04 -11.83
CA LYS A 24 7.12 10.71 -12.10
C LYS A 24 6.65 10.55 -13.55
N THR A 25 6.05 11.58 -14.15
CA THR A 25 5.63 11.53 -15.55
C THR A 25 6.84 11.41 -16.49
N LEU A 26 7.91 12.17 -16.25
CA LEU A 26 9.16 12.02 -17.01
C LEU A 26 9.76 10.62 -16.85
N ARG A 27 9.77 10.09 -15.61
CA ARG A 27 10.22 8.73 -15.32
C ARG A 27 9.41 7.68 -16.08
N ASP A 28 8.09 7.79 -16.09
CA ASP A 28 7.20 6.86 -16.81
C ASP A 28 7.52 6.85 -18.31
N LEU A 29 7.80 8.03 -18.89
CA LEU A 29 8.21 8.14 -20.29
C LEU A 29 9.56 7.46 -20.54
N VAL A 30 10.57 7.76 -19.72
CA VAL A 30 11.91 7.15 -19.83
C VAL A 30 11.83 5.63 -19.66
N ASN A 31 11.03 5.14 -18.72
CA ASN A 31 10.84 3.72 -18.49
C ASN A 31 10.21 3.06 -19.71
N ARG A 32 9.18 3.66 -20.33
CA ARG A 32 8.57 3.14 -21.56
C ARG A 32 9.54 3.07 -22.72
N LEU A 33 10.42 4.07 -22.87
CA LEU A 33 11.45 4.06 -23.90
C LEU A 33 12.47 2.92 -23.68
N ARG A 34 12.82 2.61 -22.43
CA ARG A 34 13.82 1.59 -22.08
C ARG A 34 13.29 0.17 -22.00
N HIS A 35 12.06 -0.01 -21.55
CA HIS A 35 11.47 -1.31 -21.20
C HIS A 35 10.19 -1.63 -21.98
N GLY A 36 9.82 -0.79 -22.94
CA GLY A 36 8.67 -1.00 -23.83
C GLY A 36 7.32 -0.83 -23.14
N ALA A 37 6.28 -1.43 -23.73
CA ALA A 37 4.90 -1.27 -23.29
C ALA A 37 4.62 -1.80 -21.87
N ARG A 38 5.45 -2.75 -21.39
CA ARG A 38 5.33 -3.39 -20.07
C ARG A 38 6.24 -2.74 -19.02
N ALA A 39 6.75 -1.55 -19.31
CA ALA A 39 7.61 -0.82 -18.40
C ALA A 39 6.92 -0.49 -17.06
N PRO A 40 7.66 -0.53 -15.94
CA PRO A 40 7.13 -0.09 -14.65
C PRO A 40 6.71 1.37 -14.72
N LEU A 41 5.54 1.67 -14.18
CA LEU A 41 5.03 3.02 -14.10
C LEU A 41 4.94 3.47 -12.64
N SER A 42 5.17 4.75 -12.39
CA SER A 42 5.07 5.36 -11.08
C SER A 42 3.65 5.23 -10.54
N ASP A 43 3.55 4.86 -9.27
CA ASP A 43 2.31 4.61 -8.53
C ASP A 43 1.39 3.55 -9.18
N MET A 44 1.87 2.70 -10.10
CA MET A 44 1.02 1.65 -10.67
C MET A 44 0.56 0.64 -9.61
N ALA A 45 -0.62 0.08 -9.82
CA ALA A 45 -1.13 -1.01 -9.02
C ALA A 45 -0.38 -2.31 -9.34
N ILE A 46 -0.09 -3.08 -8.31
CA ILE A 46 0.32 -4.49 -8.40
C ILE A 46 -0.49 -5.30 -7.37
N TYR A 47 -0.61 -6.60 -7.60
CA TYR A 47 -1.54 -7.48 -6.92
C TYR A 47 -0.85 -8.73 -6.34
N PRO A 48 0.14 -8.57 -5.42
CA PRO A 48 0.76 -9.72 -4.78
C PRO A 48 -0.23 -10.45 -3.88
N ARG A 49 -0.05 -11.76 -3.73
CA ARG A 49 -0.65 -12.50 -2.61
C ARG A 49 -0.01 -12.00 -1.31
N PRO A 50 -0.80 -11.46 -0.34
CA PRO A 50 -0.28 -10.94 0.90
C PRO A 50 0.59 -11.93 1.67
N ARG A 51 0.19 -13.20 1.76
CA ARG A 51 0.95 -14.26 2.47
C ARG A 51 2.34 -14.53 1.90
N ASP A 52 2.55 -14.28 0.62
CA ASP A 52 3.85 -14.49 -0.02
C ASP A 52 4.82 -13.33 0.27
N VAL A 53 4.31 -12.21 0.79
CA VAL A 53 5.10 -11.05 1.24
C VAL A 53 5.64 -11.32 2.66
N THR A 54 6.64 -12.18 2.73
CA THR A 54 7.26 -12.61 4.00
C THR A 54 8.28 -11.60 4.55
N HIS A 55 8.72 -10.64 3.74
CA HIS A 55 9.78 -9.72 4.14
C HIS A 55 9.44 -8.25 3.87
N ALA A 56 9.91 -7.38 4.76
CA ALA A 56 9.99 -5.94 4.55
C ALA A 56 11.43 -5.54 4.16
N LEU A 57 11.53 -4.49 3.35
CA LEU A 57 12.81 -3.92 2.95
C LEU A 57 13.39 -3.06 4.08
N VAL A 58 14.63 -3.34 4.48
CA VAL A 58 15.37 -2.54 5.45
C VAL A 58 16.39 -1.69 4.71
N ALA A 59 16.32 -0.37 4.90
CA ALA A 59 17.34 0.50 4.35
C ALA A 59 18.71 0.18 5.00
N PRO A 60 19.78 0.06 4.21
CA PRO A 60 21.11 -0.15 4.78
C PRO A 60 21.51 1.00 5.70
N LYS A 61 22.38 0.73 6.69
CA LYS A 61 22.90 1.78 7.59
C LYS A 61 23.57 2.88 6.76
N GLY A 62 23.13 4.13 6.93
CA GLY A 62 23.60 5.29 6.14
C GLY A 62 23.09 5.33 4.68
N GLY A 63 22.31 4.34 4.24
CA GLY A 63 21.76 4.26 2.89
C GLY A 63 20.41 4.96 2.73
N GLN A 64 20.03 5.19 1.47
CA GLN A 64 18.77 5.84 1.14
C GLN A 64 17.57 4.95 1.45
N ARG A 65 16.60 5.48 2.21
CA ARG A 65 15.29 4.82 2.39
C ARG A 65 14.46 4.92 1.11
N LEU A 66 14.08 3.78 0.54
CA LEU A 66 13.21 3.73 -0.61
C LEU A 66 11.76 4.02 -0.19
N ARG A 67 11.22 5.17 -0.63
CA ARG A 67 9.89 5.69 -0.29
C ARG A 67 9.02 5.84 -1.54
N ARG A 68 7.77 6.27 -1.37
CA ARG A 68 6.79 6.48 -2.45
C ARG A 68 7.27 7.40 -3.58
N GLN A 69 8.17 8.36 -3.31
CA GLN A 69 8.74 9.20 -4.37
C GLN A 69 9.58 8.42 -5.40
N HIS A 70 10.11 7.25 -5.00
CA HIS A 70 10.92 6.36 -5.83
C HIS A 70 10.08 5.32 -6.57
N SER A 71 8.76 5.36 -6.42
CA SER A 71 7.83 4.48 -7.11
C SER A 71 8.07 4.48 -8.63
N GLY A 72 8.14 3.30 -9.23
CA GLY A 72 8.42 3.09 -10.65
C GLY A 72 9.91 3.17 -11.04
N LEU A 73 10.85 3.41 -10.12
CA LEU A 73 12.28 3.34 -10.46
C LEU A 73 12.73 1.90 -10.70
N VAL A 74 13.52 1.71 -11.76
CA VAL A 74 14.26 0.47 -12.02
C VAL A 74 15.66 0.62 -11.45
N LEU A 75 15.96 -0.14 -10.39
CA LEU A 75 17.25 -0.07 -9.69
C LEU A 75 17.93 -1.43 -9.73
N GLY A 76 19.13 -1.50 -10.29
CA GLY A 76 20.02 -2.66 -10.15
C GLY A 76 20.77 -2.65 -8.82
N GLY A 77 21.78 -3.52 -8.69
CA GLY A 77 22.64 -3.58 -7.52
C GLY A 77 22.04 -4.44 -6.40
N ALA A 78 22.35 -4.11 -5.14
CA ALA A 78 22.06 -4.97 -3.97
C ALA A 78 20.98 -4.42 -3.02
N TRP A 79 20.20 -3.43 -3.46
CA TRP A 79 19.22 -2.75 -2.60
C TRP A 79 18.19 -3.72 -2.00
N ASP A 80 17.87 -4.81 -2.70
CA ASP A 80 16.84 -5.80 -2.34
C ASP A 80 17.32 -6.88 -1.36
N ARG A 81 18.60 -6.89 -0.98
CA ARG A 81 19.19 -7.97 -0.16
C ARG A 81 18.95 -7.81 1.34
N ASN A 82 18.83 -6.58 1.84
CA ASN A 82 18.63 -6.34 3.26
C ASN A 82 17.14 -6.41 3.62
N ARG A 83 16.72 -7.55 4.15
CA ARG A 83 15.33 -7.92 4.39
C ARG A 83 15.11 -8.23 5.87
N ILE A 84 13.94 -7.92 6.40
CA ILE A 84 13.49 -8.36 7.73
C ILE A 84 12.14 -9.05 7.60
N ALA A 85 11.94 -10.13 8.34
CA ALA A 85 10.66 -10.84 8.40
C ALA A 85 9.52 -9.87 8.77
N VAL A 86 8.38 -9.95 8.07
CA VAL A 86 7.23 -9.09 8.37
C VAL A 86 6.59 -9.42 9.72
N GLU A 87 6.81 -10.62 10.22
CA GLU A 87 6.38 -11.11 11.53
C GLU A 87 6.98 -10.29 12.67
N ASN A 88 8.14 -9.68 12.45
CA ASN A 88 8.79 -8.78 13.42
C ASN A 88 8.17 -7.37 13.43
N ASP A 89 7.20 -7.08 12.55
CA ASP A 89 6.52 -5.78 12.51
C ASP A 89 5.48 -5.67 13.63
N ILE A 90 5.69 -4.71 14.53
CA ILE A 90 4.81 -4.45 15.67
C ILE A 90 3.35 -4.21 15.27
N LYS A 91 3.08 -3.61 14.09
CA LYS A 91 1.70 -3.38 13.64
C LYS A 91 1.06 -4.69 13.20
N LEU A 92 1.79 -5.54 12.47
CA LEU A 92 1.28 -6.86 12.09
C LEU A 92 0.99 -7.72 13.34
N ALA A 93 1.92 -7.76 14.29
CA ALA A 93 1.75 -8.49 15.55
C ALA A 93 0.53 -7.99 16.33
N SER A 94 0.40 -6.67 16.50
CA SER A 94 -0.73 -6.06 17.22
C SER A 94 -2.08 -6.28 16.52
N CYS A 95 -2.10 -6.24 15.19
CA CYS A 95 -3.30 -6.55 14.40
C CYS A 95 -3.72 -8.01 14.57
N ARG A 96 -2.76 -8.95 14.67
CA ARG A 96 -3.04 -10.36 14.95
C ARG A 96 -3.63 -10.53 16.35
N MET A 97 -3.02 -9.90 17.37
CA MET A 97 -3.56 -9.91 18.73
C MET A 97 -5.02 -9.44 18.75
N ARG A 98 -5.32 -8.32 18.06
CA ARG A 98 -6.69 -7.81 18.00
C ARG A 98 -7.64 -8.76 17.27
N TRP A 99 -7.34 -9.10 16.02
CA TRP A 99 -8.34 -9.70 15.12
C TRP A 99 -8.37 -11.23 15.14
N VAL A 100 -7.31 -11.87 15.65
CA VAL A 100 -7.21 -13.33 15.76
C VAL A 100 -7.32 -13.79 17.20
N GLU A 101 -6.63 -13.12 18.13
CA GLU A 101 -6.59 -13.51 19.54
C GLU A 101 -7.68 -12.83 20.38
N GLY A 102 -8.32 -11.78 19.86
CA GLY A 102 -9.43 -11.08 20.52
C GLY A 102 -9.00 -10.06 21.59
N ALA A 103 -7.72 -9.69 21.63
CA ALA A 103 -7.20 -8.71 22.59
C ALA A 103 -7.81 -7.31 22.37
N ASP A 104 -7.85 -6.49 23.42
CA ASP A 104 -8.20 -5.09 23.27
C ASP A 104 -7.03 -4.27 22.72
N TRP A 105 -7.33 -3.23 21.95
CA TRP A 105 -6.29 -2.39 21.36
C TRP A 105 -5.34 -1.83 22.42
N ALA A 106 -5.85 -1.45 23.59
CA ALA A 106 -5.06 -0.95 24.72
C ALA A 106 -4.00 -1.94 25.23
N GLU A 107 -4.20 -3.24 24.99
CA GLU A 107 -3.27 -4.30 25.37
C GLU A 107 -2.18 -4.52 24.33
N THR A 108 -2.39 -4.05 23.10
CA THR A 108 -1.47 -4.28 22.00
C THR A 108 -0.21 -3.41 22.10
N PRO A 109 0.97 -3.94 21.71
CA PRO A 109 2.21 -3.17 21.72
C PRO A 109 2.17 -1.90 20.87
N ILE A 110 1.48 -1.91 19.72
CA ILE A 110 1.39 -0.72 18.85
C ILE A 110 0.62 0.43 19.52
N TYR A 111 -0.42 0.12 20.29
CA TYR A 111 -1.21 1.14 20.96
C TYR A 111 -0.41 1.77 22.09
N ARG A 112 0.21 0.98 22.96
CA ARG A 112 1.06 1.49 24.05
C ARG A 112 2.20 2.35 23.53
N ARG A 113 2.92 1.86 22.52
CA ARG A 113 4.00 2.63 21.88
C ARG A 113 3.52 3.95 21.28
N GLN A 114 2.39 3.98 20.60
CA GLN A 114 1.89 5.22 19.99
C GLN A 114 1.41 6.23 21.04
N LEU A 115 0.85 5.76 22.17
CA LEU A 115 0.55 6.64 23.30
C LEU A 115 1.81 7.29 23.88
N GLU A 116 2.88 6.53 24.04
CA GLU A 116 4.18 7.07 24.47
C GLU A 116 4.74 8.09 23.47
N GLU A 117 4.66 7.80 22.16
CA GLU A 117 5.07 8.73 21.11
C GLU A 117 4.25 10.03 21.15
N ILE A 118 2.93 9.95 21.42
CA ILE A 118 2.06 11.13 21.61
C ILE A 118 2.44 11.92 22.86
N ALA A 119 2.71 11.24 23.98
CA ALA A 119 3.16 11.89 25.21
C ALA A 119 4.49 12.65 25.03
N GLN A 120 5.32 12.21 24.09
CA GLN A 120 6.55 12.90 23.66
C GLN A 120 6.32 14.01 22.62
N GLY A 121 5.07 14.38 22.34
CA GLY A 121 4.70 15.42 21.38
C GLY A 121 4.81 15.00 19.91
N ARG A 122 4.94 13.70 19.62
CA ARG A 122 4.91 13.18 18.24
C ARG A 122 3.47 12.93 17.80
N ALA A 123 3.29 12.73 16.49
CA ALA A 123 2.00 12.45 15.88
C ALA A 123 2.06 11.15 15.07
N PRO A 124 2.19 9.97 15.71
CA PRO A 124 2.27 8.72 14.98
C PRO A 124 0.97 8.45 14.24
N ASP A 125 1.09 8.03 12.98
CA ASP A 125 -0.07 7.71 12.15
C ASP A 125 -1.13 8.85 12.08
N ASP A 126 -0.66 10.10 12.20
CA ASP A 126 -1.43 11.33 12.25
C ASP A 126 -2.35 11.49 13.50
N CYS A 127 -2.19 10.64 14.51
CA CYS A 127 -2.87 10.75 15.79
C CYS A 127 -2.11 11.69 16.73
N ARG A 128 -2.79 12.66 17.36
CA ARG A 128 -2.20 13.63 18.29
C ARG A 128 -2.74 13.49 19.72
N SER A 129 -3.71 12.61 19.92
CA SER A 129 -4.38 12.38 21.19
C SER A 129 -4.81 10.91 21.32
N ARG A 130 -5.13 10.50 22.56
CA ARG A 130 -5.73 9.19 22.83
C ARG A 130 -7.05 8.99 22.07
N GLU A 131 -7.88 10.04 21.98
CA GLU A 131 -9.14 9.97 21.24
C GLU A 131 -8.94 9.81 19.73
N ASP A 132 -7.90 10.43 19.15
CA ASP A 132 -7.54 10.18 17.75
C ASP A 132 -7.15 8.71 17.53
N MET A 133 -6.42 8.12 18.47
CA MET A 133 -6.06 6.72 18.42
C MET A 133 -7.30 5.83 18.52
N ASP A 134 -8.16 6.05 19.50
CA ASP A 134 -9.38 5.25 19.70
C ASP A 134 -10.26 5.29 18.43
N ARG A 135 -10.45 6.47 17.85
CA ARG A 135 -11.16 6.62 16.56
C ARG A 135 -10.49 5.86 15.42
N ARG A 136 -9.17 5.96 15.31
CA ARG A 136 -8.39 5.28 14.26
C ARG A 136 -8.48 3.77 14.39
N PHE A 137 -8.30 3.22 15.59
CA PHE A 137 -8.34 1.77 15.82
C PHE A 137 -9.75 1.20 15.70
N ALA A 138 -10.78 1.94 16.13
CA ALA A 138 -12.17 1.57 15.85
C ALA A 138 -12.47 1.56 14.35
N MET A 139 -11.94 2.51 13.58
CA MET A 139 -12.02 2.46 12.12
C MET A 139 -11.33 1.22 11.56
N LEU A 140 -10.17 0.83 12.12
CA LEU A 140 -9.41 -0.34 11.64
C LEU A 140 -10.21 -1.63 11.79
N ASP A 141 -10.92 -1.79 12.91
CA ASP A 141 -11.83 -2.92 13.14
C ASP A 141 -12.96 -2.96 12.10
N ARG A 142 -13.56 -1.79 11.76
CA ARG A 142 -14.58 -1.71 10.70
C ARG A 142 -14.03 -2.10 9.34
N VAL A 143 -12.88 -1.55 8.95
CA VAL A 143 -12.26 -1.87 7.65
C VAL A 143 -11.87 -3.35 7.58
N PHE A 144 -11.40 -3.94 8.68
CA PHE A 144 -11.13 -5.37 8.76
C PHE A 144 -12.40 -6.19 8.54
N ALA A 145 -13.48 -5.89 9.27
CA ALA A 145 -14.75 -6.60 9.16
C ALA A 145 -15.36 -6.50 7.75
N GLU A 146 -15.38 -5.30 7.17
CA GLU A 146 -15.87 -5.07 5.81
C GLU A 146 -15.02 -5.80 4.76
N THR A 147 -13.71 -5.79 4.91
CA THR A 147 -12.80 -6.49 3.99
C THR A 147 -12.97 -8.00 4.09
N LYS A 148 -13.15 -8.52 5.31
CA LYS A 148 -13.45 -9.95 5.56
C LYS A 148 -14.76 -10.35 4.90
N ALA A 149 -15.83 -9.58 5.10
CA ALA A 149 -17.13 -9.85 4.49
C ALA A 149 -17.08 -9.80 2.96
N ARG A 150 -16.29 -8.88 2.40
CA ARG A 150 -16.14 -8.72 0.94
C ARG A 150 -15.25 -9.81 0.31
N GLY A 151 -14.36 -10.44 1.07
CA GLY A 151 -13.39 -11.41 0.56
C GLY A 151 -12.31 -10.81 -0.35
N ARG A 152 -12.26 -9.48 -0.51
CA ARG A 152 -11.23 -8.76 -1.25
C ARG A 152 -11.03 -7.34 -0.70
N MET A 153 -9.83 -6.83 -0.91
CA MET A 153 -9.50 -5.43 -0.61
C MET A 153 -9.83 -4.55 -1.82
N LEU A 154 -10.38 -3.36 -1.55
CA LEU A 154 -10.69 -2.38 -2.58
C LEU A 154 -9.42 -1.77 -3.18
N ASP A 155 -9.42 -1.61 -4.50
CA ASP A 155 -8.46 -0.77 -5.21
C ASP A 155 -8.56 0.68 -4.73
N MET A 156 -7.50 1.46 -4.92
CA MET A 156 -7.53 2.87 -4.56
C MET A 156 -8.64 3.63 -5.31
N GLU A 157 -8.85 3.29 -6.59
CA GLU A 157 -9.87 3.90 -7.47
C GLU A 157 -11.30 3.63 -7.00
N GLU A 158 -11.53 2.59 -6.20
CA GLU A 158 -12.86 2.23 -5.66
C GLU A 158 -13.17 2.98 -4.35
N LEU A 159 -12.22 3.72 -3.78
CA LEU A 159 -12.42 4.41 -2.50
C LEU A 159 -13.16 5.74 -2.69
N PRO A 160 -14.10 6.11 -1.80
CA PRO A 160 -14.86 7.36 -1.91
C PRO A 160 -14.00 8.63 -1.95
N GLU A 161 -12.86 8.61 -1.27
CA GLU A 161 -11.91 9.74 -1.19
C GLU A 161 -10.77 9.62 -2.23
N PHE A 162 -11.00 8.89 -3.32
CA PHE A 162 -9.98 8.70 -4.34
C PHE A 162 -9.63 10.01 -5.04
N HIS A 163 -8.44 10.53 -4.72
CA HIS A 163 -7.90 11.76 -5.30
C HIS A 163 -6.46 11.60 -5.77
N TYR A 164 -5.94 10.38 -5.74
CA TYR A 164 -4.53 10.09 -5.95
C TYR A 164 -4.27 9.52 -7.35
N ARG A 165 -3.05 9.67 -7.87
CA ARG A 165 -2.67 9.06 -9.15
C ARG A 165 -2.53 7.55 -8.97
N ARG A 166 -3.31 6.76 -9.70
CA ARG A 166 -3.24 5.28 -9.73
C ARG A 166 -3.34 4.69 -8.31
N ALA A 167 -2.46 3.78 -7.92
CA ALA A 167 -2.44 3.14 -6.61
C ALA A 167 -1.73 3.97 -5.53
N HIS A 168 -1.46 5.26 -5.74
CA HIS A 168 -0.78 6.06 -4.74
C HIS A 168 -1.56 6.09 -3.41
N GLY A 169 -0.88 5.73 -2.32
CA GLY A 169 -1.48 5.58 -0.99
C GLY A 169 -1.73 4.13 -0.55
N ALA A 170 -1.82 3.18 -1.50
CA ALA A 170 -1.90 1.75 -1.20
C ALA A 170 -0.63 1.23 -0.50
N THR A 171 -0.62 -0.03 -0.05
CA THR A 171 0.56 -0.68 0.54
C THR A 171 1.76 -0.57 -0.40
N LEU A 172 2.87 0.03 0.03
CA LEU A 172 4.06 0.16 -0.82
C LEU A 172 4.79 -1.18 -0.89
N ILE A 173 4.97 -1.74 -2.09
CA ILE A 173 5.66 -3.01 -2.30
C ILE A 173 6.76 -2.84 -3.34
N HIS A 174 7.99 -3.17 -2.98
CA HIS A 174 9.13 -3.27 -3.89
C HIS A 174 9.19 -4.68 -4.49
N VAL A 175 9.77 -4.81 -5.68
CA VAL A 175 9.95 -6.12 -6.34
C VAL A 175 11.44 -6.40 -6.50
N GLY A 176 11.95 -7.38 -5.72
CA GLY A 176 13.35 -7.79 -5.70
C GLY A 176 13.77 -8.57 -6.95
N ARG A 177 15.06 -8.89 -7.09
CA ARG A 177 15.61 -9.56 -8.28
C ARG A 177 14.99 -10.93 -8.56
N ASP A 178 14.60 -11.61 -7.50
CA ASP A 178 14.00 -12.94 -7.44
C ASP A 178 12.47 -12.89 -7.61
N GLY A 179 11.92 -11.70 -7.89
CA GLY A 179 10.48 -11.47 -7.90
C GLY A 179 9.85 -11.41 -6.52
N ALA A 180 10.64 -11.47 -5.43
CA ALA A 180 10.10 -11.36 -4.08
C ALA A 180 9.46 -9.98 -3.88
N CYS A 181 8.24 -9.98 -3.36
CA CYS A 181 7.56 -8.78 -2.94
C CYS A 181 8.05 -8.36 -1.56
N LEU A 182 8.67 -7.18 -1.47
CA LEU A 182 9.24 -6.65 -0.25
C LEU A 182 8.41 -5.47 0.24
N ARG A 183 7.86 -5.57 1.45
CA ARG A 183 7.08 -4.48 2.03
C ARG A 183 7.94 -3.24 2.24
N GLY A 184 7.53 -2.13 1.65
CA GLY A 184 8.13 -0.82 1.85
C GLY A 184 7.50 -0.04 3.00
N GLY A 185 7.82 1.26 3.05
CA GLY A 185 7.18 2.20 3.97
C GLY A 185 5.78 2.62 3.51
N GLY A 186 4.78 2.46 4.39
CA GLY A 186 3.41 2.92 4.17
C GLY A 186 2.41 1.79 3.91
N GLY A 187 1.16 1.98 4.37
CA GLY A 187 0.08 1.00 4.23
C GLY A 187 0.21 -0.24 5.13
N ALA A 188 0.93 -0.14 6.25
CA ALA A 188 1.17 -1.29 7.15
C ALA A 188 -0.13 -1.93 7.68
N HIS A 189 -1.14 -1.14 8.06
CA HIS A 189 -2.43 -1.69 8.49
C HIS A 189 -3.19 -2.38 7.34
N ARG A 190 -3.19 -1.79 6.14
CA ARG A 190 -3.79 -2.43 4.94
C ARG A 190 -3.11 -3.77 4.64
N PHE A 191 -1.79 -3.80 4.71
CA PHE A 191 -1.02 -5.05 4.61
C PHE A 191 -1.45 -6.06 5.68
N ALA A 192 -1.51 -5.66 6.95
CA ALA A 192 -1.89 -6.55 8.04
C ALA A 192 -3.29 -7.14 7.85
N ILE A 193 -4.28 -6.34 7.45
CA ILE A 193 -5.64 -6.79 7.14
C ILE A 193 -5.59 -7.87 6.06
N ALA A 194 -4.96 -7.57 4.91
CA ALA A 194 -4.91 -8.50 3.79
C ALA A 194 -4.13 -9.79 4.09
N HIS A 195 -3.04 -9.66 4.86
CA HIS A 195 -2.18 -10.76 5.29
C HIS A 195 -2.89 -11.68 6.29
N ILE A 196 -3.56 -11.12 7.31
CA ILE A 196 -4.27 -11.90 8.34
C ILE A 196 -5.46 -12.65 7.72
N LEU A 197 -6.20 -11.99 6.83
CA LEU A 197 -7.34 -12.59 6.13
C LEU A 197 -6.94 -13.61 5.05
N ASP A 198 -5.64 -13.76 4.75
CA ASP A 198 -5.14 -14.59 3.64
C ASP A 198 -5.92 -14.34 2.33
N LEU A 199 -6.04 -13.06 1.97
CA LEU A 199 -6.70 -12.70 0.70
C LEU A 199 -5.88 -13.28 -0.47
N PRO A 200 -6.53 -13.70 -1.57
CA PRO A 200 -5.80 -14.26 -2.71
C PRO A 200 -4.86 -13.25 -3.37
N GLU A 201 -5.19 -11.96 -3.28
CA GLU A 201 -4.35 -10.84 -3.71
C GLU A 201 -4.68 -9.56 -2.90
N MET A 202 -3.78 -8.58 -2.91
CA MET A 202 -4.07 -7.22 -2.43
C MET A 202 -3.63 -6.16 -3.43
N PRO A 203 -4.42 -5.09 -3.64
CA PRO A 203 -3.97 -3.94 -4.38
C PRO A 203 -2.87 -3.21 -3.58
N ALA A 204 -1.70 -3.11 -4.21
CA ALA A 204 -0.51 -2.48 -3.68
C ALA A 204 0.05 -1.45 -4.67
N GLN A 205 0.75 -0.45 -4.13
CA GLN A 205 1.50 0.50 -4.93
C GLN A 205 2.87 -0.08 -5.26
N LEU A 206 3.23 -0.13 -6.55
CA LEU A 206 4.59 -0.46 -6.95
C LEU A 206 5.60 0.53 -6.34
N GLY A 207 6.61 0.01 -5.66
CA GLY A 207 7.77 0.74 -5.19
C GLY A 207 8.86 0.81 -6.26
N VAL A 208 10.06 0.36 -5.91
CA VAL A 208 11.13 0.16 -6.90
C VAL A 208 11.10 -1.28 -7.39
N VAL A 209 11.65 -1.52 -8.57
CA VAL A 209 11.74 -2.84 -9.17
C VAL A 209 13.16 -3.13 -9.62
N HIS A 210 13.62 -4.37 -9.41
CA HIS A 210 14.91 -4.81 -9.91
C HIS A 210 14.81 -5.12 -11.42
N PRO A 211 15.81 -4.77 -12.25
CA PRO A 211 15.76 -5.03 -13.68
C PRO A 211 15.55 -6.52 -14.01
N ASP A 212 16.14 -7.43 -13.24
CA ASP A 212 15.93 -8.89 -13.40
C ASP A 212 14.45 -9.27 -13.25
N ALA A 213 13.73 -8.65 -12.32
CA ALA A 213 12.31 -8.92 -12.12
C ALA A 213 11.42 -8.49 -13.30
N ILE A 214 11.87 -7.52 -14.07
CA ILE A 214 11.21 -7.10 -15.32
C ILE A 214 11.55 -8.11 -16.42
N ARG A 215 12.84 -8.44 -16.57
CA ARG A 215 13.35 -9.39 -17.57
C ARG A 215 12.64 -10.75 -17.45
N ASP A 216 12.49 -11.23 -16.22
CA ASP A 216 11.96 -12.56 -15.91
C ASP A 216 10.42 -12.56 -15.76
N GLY A 217 9.76 -11.44 -16.09
CA GLY A 217 8.30 -11.35 -16.16
C GLY A 217 7.57 -11.32 -14.82
N HIS A 218 8.27 -11.16 -13.69
CA HIS A 218 7.66 -11.08 -12.36
C HIS A 218 6.73 -9.87 -12.23
N LEU A 219 7.18 -8.70 -12.70
CA LEU A 219 6.36 -7.48 -12.62
C LEU A 219 5.08 -7.59 -13.46
N GLU A 220 5.16 -8.17 -14.65
CA GLU A 220 4.00 -8.34 -15.53
C GLU A 220 2.92 -9.22 -14.86
N ARG A 221 3.34 -10.31 -14.22
CA ARG A 221 2.44 -11.20 -13.48
C ARG A 221 1.74 -10.48 -12.33
N LEU A 222 2.50 -9.70 -11.57
CA LEU A 222 1.97 -8.91 -10.45
C LEU A 222 1.07 -7.75 -10.92
N GLY A 223 1.20 -7.28 -12.15
CA GLY A 223 0.40 -6.16 -12.68
C GLY A 223 -1.05 -6.51 -13.02
N ARG A 224 -1.45 -7.79 -12.93
CA ARG A 224 -2.78 -8.26 -13.29
C ARG A 224 -3.52 -8.73 -12.05
N SER A 225 -4.69 -8.15 -11.79
CA SER A 225 -5.60 -8.61 -10.76
C SER A 225 -6.45 -9.76 -11.32
N SER A 226 -6.57 -10.84 -10.55
CA SER A 226 -7.48 -11.95 -10.83
C SER A 226 -8.91 -11.68 -10.31
N LEU A 227 -9.07 -10.71 -9.40
CA LEU A 227 -10.34 -10.38 -8.75
C LEU A 227 -11.04 -9.15 -9.33
N ARG A 228 -10.32 -8.31 -10.09
CA ARG A 228 -10.93 -7.18 -10.81
C ARG A 228 -11.89 -7.74 -11.85
N ARG A 229 -13.18 -7.44 -11.68
CA ARG A 229 -14.15 -7.60 -12.76
C ARG A 229 -13.92 -6.48 -13.76
N ASP A 230 -13.81 -6.83 -15.04
CA ASP A 230 -13.86 -5.83 -16.09
C ASP A 230 -15.16 -5.02 -15.96
N PRO A 231 -15.12 -3.68 -15.98
CA PRO A 231 -16.33 -2.86 -15.91
C PRO A 231 -17.33 -3.16 -17.04
N ALA A 232 -16.88 -3.78 -18.14
CA ALA A 232 -17.72 -4.22 -19.25
C ALA A 232 -18.59 -5.46 -18.93
N GLY A 233 -18.28 -6.23 -17.90
CA GLY A 233 -19.03 -7.44 -17.52
C GLY A 233 -20.24 -7.19 -16.61
N ALA A 234 -20.35 -6.00 -16.01
CA ALA A 234 -21.43 -5.67 -15.07
C ALA A 234 -22.71 -5.14 -15.75
N ALA A 235 -22.65 -4.81 -17.04
CA ALA A 235 -23.78 -4.24 -17.78
C ALA A 235 -24.70 -5.29 -18.45
N GLN A 236 -24.41 -6.59 -18.34
CA GLN A 236 -25.21 -7.65 -18.98
C GLN A 236 -26.08 -8.46 -18.03
N ALA A 237 -26.11 -8.13 -16.74
CA ALA A 237 -27.09 -8.69 -15.81
C ALA A 237 -28.32 -7.76 -15.73
N SER A 238 -29.14 -7.75 -16.79
CA SER A 238 -30.53 -7.32 -16.67
C SER A 238 -31.32 -8.38 -15.90
N PRO A 239 -32.29 -7.99 -15.04
CA PRO A 239 -33.19 -8.94 -14.41
C PRO A 239 -34.21 -9.42 -15.45
N SER A 240 -34.26 -10.72 -15.68
CA SER A 240 -35.42 -11.35 -16.32
C SER A 240 -36.61 -11.26 -15.37
N ALA A 241 -37.67 -10.58 -15.82
CA ALA A 241 -39.01 -10.68 -15.27
C ALA A 241 -39.68 -11.98 -15.73
#